data_AF-F2CXN0-F1
#
_entry.id   AF-F2CXN0-F1
#
_cell.length_a   1.000
_cell.length_b   1.000
_cell.length_c   1.000
_cell.angle_alpha   90.00
_cell.angle_beta   90.00
_cell.angle_gamma   90.00
#
_symmetry.space_group_name_H-M   'P 1'
#
loop_
_entity.id
_entity.type
_entity.pdbx_description
1 polymer ?
#
loop_
_entity_poly.entity_id
_entity_poly.type
_entity_poly.pdbx_seq_one_letter_code
_entity_poly.pdbx_strand_id
1 'polypeptide(L)'
;MATAASSGGASDHQYVSVKLESPRLAALGLAPHLFGSHPAAGSWDPSKALPMERAAAAIWELSCVLPSRHEAMDFKLLLKPKADSSECIVEEGPNRPLGYGNNQVEMTDAVFKLTEKDALECKVWVETEMLSPFDLAASWKAHQENLQPTRVRGTYDVVMNTETEARDEV
;
A
#
# COMPACT_ATOMS: atom_id res chain seq x y z
N MET A 1 4.31 -12.71 -47.14
CA MET A 1 4.17 -13.08 -45.71
C MET A 1 4.63 -11.89 -44.89
N ALA A 2 3.72 -11.22 -44.18
CA ALA A 2 4.06 -10.08 -43.33
C ALA A 2 4.45 -10.61 -41.94
N THR A 3 5.69 -10.39 -41.54
CA THR A 3 6.14 -10.61 -40.17
C THR A 3 5.50 -9.55 -39.28
N ALA A 4 4.48 -9.94 -38.52
CA ALA A 4 3.95 -9.12 -37.45
C ALA A 4 5.02 -9.04 -36.35
N ALA A 5 5.72 -7.90 -36.29
CA ALA A 5 6.50 -7.56 -35.12
C ALA A 5 5.50 -7.38 -33.97
N SER A 6 5.41 -8.39 -33.10
CA SER A 6 4.79 -8.24 -31.79
C SER A 6 5.64 -7.22 -31.04
N SER A 7 5.21 -5.95 -31.05
CA SER A 7 5.69 -4.98 -30.09
C SER A 7 5.07 -5.39 -28.76
N GLY A 8 5.78 -6.27 -28.03
CA GLY A 8 5.47 -6.52 -26.63
C GLY A 8 5.46 -5.17 -25.94
N GLY A 9 4.29 -4.72 -25.49
CA GLY A 9 4.12 -3.43 -24.85
C GLY A 9 5.09 -3.32 -23.69
N ALA A 10 5.96 -2.31 -23.72
CA ALA A 10 6.84 -2.03 -22.60
C ALA A 10 5.98 -1.91 -21.33
N SER A 11 6.35 -2.65 -20.28
CA SER A 11 5.71 -2.57 -18.98
C SER A 11 5.79 -1.14 -18.46
N ASP A 12 4.64 -0.49 -18.38
CA ASP A 12 4.50 0.91 -17.97
C ASP A 12 3.99 1.08 -16.55
N HIS A 13 3.89 -0.04 -15.82
CA HIS A 13 3.50 -0.09 -14.44
C HIS A 13 4.52 -0.91 -13.64
N GLN A 14 4.79 -0.45 -12.42
CA GLN A 14 5.62 -1.14 -11.46
C GLN A 14 4.80 -1.38 -10.19
N TYR A 15 4.72 -2.64 -9.78
CA TYR A 15 4.23 -3.01 -8.47
C TYR A 15 5.31 -2.74 -7.43
N VAL A 16 4.91 -2.17 -6.29
CA VAL A 16 5.78 -1.87 -5.17
C VAL A 16 5.10 -2.38 -3.90
N SER A 17 5.80 -3.22 -3.15
CA SER A 17 5.43 -3.63 -1.80
C SER A 17 6.50 -3.15 -0.83
N VAL A 18 6.08 -2.35 0.14
CA VAL A 18 6.94 -1.89 1.25
C VAL A 18 6.44 -2.54 2.52
N LYS A 19 7.31 -3.30 3.18
CA LYS A 19 7.05 -3.91 4.47
C LYS A 19 7.93 -3.28 5.53
N LEU A 20 7.38 -3.07 6.71
CA LEU A 20 8.08 -2.55 7.86
C LEU A 20 7.80 -3.46 9.06
N GLU A 21 8.87 -3.94 9.69
CA GLU A 21 8.80 -4.75 10.90
C GLU A 21 9.31 -3.94 12.10
N SER A 22 8.42 -3.77 13.07
CA SER A 22 8.76 -3.23 14.38
C SER A 22 7.72 -3.65 15.43
N PRO A 23 8.11 -4.39 16.47
CA PRO A 23 7.19 -4.77 17.56
C PRO A 23 6.81 -3.58 18.44
N ARG A 24 7.62 -2.51 18.44
CA ARG A 24 7.43 -1.33 19.30
C ARG A 24 6.37 -0.36 18.77
N LEU A 25 6.18 -0.27 17.45
CA LEU A 25 5.28 0.73 16.84
C LEU A 25 3.85 0.67 17.39
N ALA A 26 3.28 -0.53 17.43
CA ALA A 26 1.92 -0.73 17.93
C ALA A 26 1.80 -0.38 19.43
N ALA A 27 2.83 -0.70 20.23
CA ALA A 27 2.85 -0.38 21.65
C ALA A 27 3.01 1.12 21.91
N LEU A 28 3.69 1.85 21.02
CA LEU A 28 3.86 3.30 21.07
C LEU A 28 2.66 4.08 20.50
N GLY A 29 1.65 3.39 19.95
CA GLY A 29 0.50 4.04 19.32
C GLY A 29 0.86 4.81 18.05
N LEU A 30 1.94 4.40 17.37
CA LEU A 30 2.43 5.00 16.12
C LEU A 30 2.05 4.12 14.93
N ALA A 31 1.63 4.77 13.84
CA ALA A 31 1.31 4.13 12.58
C ALA A 31 2.29 4.61 11.49
N PRO A 32 2.99 3.69 10.80
CA PRO A 32 3.89 4.05 9.73
C PRO A 32 3.12 4.47 8.47
N HIS A 33 3.66 5.46 7.78
CA HIS A 33 3.17 5.96 6.51
C HIS A 33 4.35 6.15 5.56
N LEU A 34 4.09 6.06 4.26
CA LEU A 34 5.05 6.32 3.21
C LEU A 34 4.75 7.67 2.55
N PHE A 35 5.79 8.44 2.29
CA PHE A 35 5.69 9.67 1.53
C PHE A 35 6.93 9.86 0.65
N GLY A 36 6.79 10.55 -0.47
CA GLY A 36 7.86 10.63 -1.46
C GLY A 36 7.69 11.76 -2.45
N SER A 37 8.63 11.86 -3.38
CA SER A 37 8.70 12.94 -4.38
C SER A 37 7.51 12.95 -5.35
N HIS A 38 7.02 11.76 -5.70
CA HIS A 38 5.97 11.61 -6.69
C HIS A 38 4.58 11.95 -6.11
N PRO A 39 3.65 12.54 -6.90
CA PRO A 39 2.29 12.86 -6.43
C PRO A 39 1.51 11.68 -5.86
N ALA A 40 1.70 10.47 -6.41
CA ALA A 40 1.08 9.27 -5.86
C ALA A 40 1.56 8.95 -4.44
N ALA A 41 2.74 9.43 -4.04
CA ALA A 41 3.32 9.30 -2.71
C ALA A 41 3.23 10.61 -1.90
N GLY A 42 2.37 11.55 -2.30
CA GLY A 42 2.10 12.76 -1.54
C GLY A 42 3.07 13.93 -1.77
N SER A 43 4.02 13.86 -2.71
CA SER A 43 4.92 14.99 -3.04
C SER A 43 5.62 15.64 -1.85
N TRP A 44 6.19 14.81 -0.96
CA TRP A 44 6.85 15.22 0.29
C TRP A 44 5.96 15.96 1.29
N ASP A 45 4.63 15.90 1.12
CA ASP A 45 3.65 16.46 2.05
C ASP A 45 3.24 15.39 3.08
N PRO A 46 3.62 15.53 4.37
CA PRO A 46 3.27 14.54 5.40
C PRO A 46 1.76 14.34 5.55
N SER A 47 0.94 15.34 5.24
CA SER A 47 -0.52 15.22 5.32
C SER A 47 -1.09 14.25 4.26
N LYS A 48 -0.40 14.11 3.12
CA LYS A 48 -0.76 13.23 2.01
C LYS A 48 0.00 11.90 2.01
N ALA A 49 0.74 11.62 3.07
CA ALA A 49 1.46 10.37 3.22
C ALA A 49 0.49 9.17 3.19
N LEU A 50 0.88 8.12 2.48
CA LEU A 50 0.12 6.89 2.31
C LEU A 50 0.19 6.05 3.60
N PRO A 51 -0.94 5.71 4.24
CA PRO A 51 -0.94 4.87 5.42
C PRO A 51 -0.53 3.45 5.07
N MET A 52 0.32 2.84 5.90
CA MET A 52 0.58 1.40 5.82
C MET A 52 -0.49 0.64 6.62
N GLU A 53 -0.88 -0.52 6.12
CA GLU A 53 -1.83 -1.40 6.80
C GLU A 53 -1.11 -2.38 7.70
N ARG A 54 -1.79 -2.81 8.77
CA ARG A 54 -1.21 -3.76 9.72
C ARG A 54 -1.43 -5.19 9.24
N ALA A 55 -0.40 -5.78 8.63
CA ALA A 55 -0.42 -7.17 8.13
C ALA A 55 -0.26 -8.21 9.25
N ALA A 56 0.54 -7.91 10.29
CA ALA A 56 0.73 -8.80 11.44
C ALA A 56 1.01 -8.02 12.73
N ALA A 57 1.31 -8.73 13.83
CA ALA A 57 1.51 -8.12 15.14
C ALA A 57 2.59 -7.02 15.14
N ALA A 58 3.70 -7.27 14.45
CA ALA A 58 4.84 -6.36 14.30
C ALA A 58 5.08 -5.92 12.85
N ILE A 59 4.27 -6.37 11.89
CA ILE A 59 4.50 -6.15 10.46
C ILE A 59 3.43 -5.21 9.90
N TRP A 60 3.90 -4.19 9.20
CA TRP A 60 3.11 -3.23 8.44
C TRP A 60 3.45 -3.35 6.97
N GLU A 61 2.46 -3.17 6.10
CA GLU A 61 2.62 -3.33 4.66
C GLU A 61 1.87 -2.24 3.90
N LEU A 62 2.48 -1.76 2.82
CA LEU A 62 1.84 -0.94 1.81
C LEU A 62 2.18 -1.51 0.45
N SER A 63 1.15 -1.81 -0.33
CA SER A 63 1.30 -2.31 -1.69
C SER A 63 0.55 -1.42 -2.65
N CYS A 64 1.23 -0.96 -3.71
CA CYS A 64 0.64 -0.08 -4.71
C CYS A 64 1.24 -0.32 -6.09
N VAL A 65 0.56 0.19 -7.12
CA VAL A 65 1.04 0.17 -8.50
C VAL A 65 1.32 1.60 -8.92
N LEU A 66 2.56 1.85 -9.32
CA LEU A 66 3.03 3.15 -9.78
C LEU A 66 3.25 3.14 -11.31
N PRO A 67 3.00 4.25 -12.01
CA PRO A 67 3.41 4.40 -13.41
C PRO A 67 4.94 4.35 -13.52
N SER A 68 5.48 3.46 -14.35
CA SER A 68 6.93 3.22 -14.51
C SER A 68 7.57 4.05 -15.63
N ARG A 69 6.80 4.88 -16.34
CA ARG A 69 7.31 5.45 -17.60
C ARG A 69 8.35 6.55 -17.43
N HIS A 70 8.34 7.38 -16.38
CA HIS A 70 9.09 8.66 -16.45
C HIS A 70 9.66 9.28 -15.15
N GLU A 71 9.66 8.62 -13.99
CA GLU A 71 10.24 9.31 -12.82
C GLU A 71 10.83 8.34 -11.80
N ALA A 72 12.12 8.52 -11.49
CA ALA A 72 12.70 7.94 -10.29
C ALA A 72 11.98 8.57 -9.10
N MET A 73 11.29 7.75 -8.31
CA MET A 73 10.62 8.21 -7.11
C MET A 73 11.58 8.06 -5.94
N ASP A 74 11.74 9.10 -5.15
CA ASP A 74 12.38 9.00 -3.86
C ASP A 74 11.31 8.92 -2.79
N PHE A 75 11.52 8.12 -1.75
CA PHE A 75 10.59 8.01 -0.64
C PHE A 75 11.29 7.95 0.70
N LYS A 76 10.50 8.20 1.74
CA LYS A 76 10.85 7.98 3.13
C LYS A 76 9.65 7.46 3.88
N LEU A 77 9.92 6.91 5.05
CA LEU A 77 8.89 6.56 6.00
C LEU A 77 8.69 7.70 7.00
N LEU A 78 7.47 7.84 7.48
CA LEU A 78 7.16 8.67 8.62
C LEU A 78 6.24 7.93 9.57
N LEU A 79 6.28 8.29 10.85
CA LEU A 79 5.41 7.76 11.88
C LEU A 79 4.43 8.85 12.30
N LYS A 80 3.14 8.51 12.26
CA LYS A 80 2.08 9.36 12.80
C LYS A 80 1.53 8.76 14.08
N PRO A 81 1.31 9.56 15.13
CA PRO A 81 0.51 9.14 16.27
C PRO A 81 -0.92 8.83 15.83
N LYS A 82 -1.53 7.82 16.46
CA LYS A 82 -2.91 7.42 16.17
C LYS A 82 -3.95 8.38 16.74
N ALA A 83 -3.58 9.14 17.77
CA ALA A 83 -4.36 10.30 18.21
C ALA A 83 -4.07 11.46 17.25
N ASP A 84 -5.07 12.29 16.91
CA ASP A 84 -5.04 13.38 15.93
C ASP A 84 -4.01 14.51 16.24
N SER A 85 -2.74 14.16 16.42
CA SER A 85 -1.63 15.08 16.56
C SER A 85 -0.99 15.30 15.20
N SER A 86 -0.67 16.54 14.88
CA SER A 86 -0.01 16.90 13.63
C SER A 86 1.50 16.58 13.61
N GLU A 87 2.06 16.15 14.74
CA GLU A 87 3.49 15.88 14.85
C GLU A 87 3.83 14.52 14.23
N CYS A 88 4.55 14.55 13.11
CA CYS A 88 5.01 13.36 12.39
C CYS A 88 6.50 13.19 12.63
N ILE A 89 6.94 11.96 12.90
CA ILE A 89 8.37 11.64 13.05
C ILE A 89 8.86 11.08 11.73
N VAL A 90 9.75 11.81 11.05
CA VAL A 90 10.29 11.40 9.76
C VAL A 90 11.52 10.52 9.96
N GLU A 91 11.71 9.57 9.05
CA GLU A 91 12.91 8.75 8.96
C GLU A 91 14.20 9.59 8.79
N GLU A 92 15.20 9.26 9.61
CA GLU A 92 16.54 9.82 9.59
C GLU A 92 17.36 9.27 8.42
N GLY A 93 18.31 10.07 7.92
CA GLY A 93 19.20 9.66 6.82
C GLY A 93 18.76 10.17 5.44
N PRO A 94 19.37 9.65 4.35
CA PRO A 94 19.07 10.08 2.99
C PRO A 94 17.69 9.58 2.53
N ASN A 95 17.14 10.19 1.47
CA ASN A 95 15.95 9.67 0.82
C ASN A 95 16.26 8.34 0.13
N ARG A 96 15.29 7.42 0.14
CA ARG A 96 15.42 6.11 -0.49
C ARG A 96 15.01 6.20 -1.95
N PRO A 97 15.91 5.94 -2.91
CA PRO A 97 15.51 5.84 -4.30
C PRO A 97 14.68 4.58 -4.49
N LEU A 98 13.51 4.72 -5.10
CA LEU A 98 12.73 3.61 -5.60
C LEU A 98 13.32 3.21 -6.95
N GLY A 99 14.02 2.06 -6.95
CA GLY A 99 14.69 1.55 -8.14
C GLY A 99 13.71 1.17 -9.25
N TYR A 100 14.13 1.38 -10.49
CA TYR A 100 13.53 0.75 -11.66
C TYR A 100 14.13 -0.64 -11.83
N GLY A 101 13.40 -1.68 -11.42
CA GLY A 101 13.91 -3.04 -11.42
C GLY A 101 12.79 -4.08 -11.41
N ASN A 102 13.04 -5.21 -12.06
CA ASN A 102 12.21 -6.40 -11.97
C ASN A 102 12.69 -7.28 -10.80
N ASN A 103 11.79 -7.56 -9.87
CA ASN A 103 11.97 -8.50 -8.76
C ASN A 103 13.16 -8.13 -7.84
N GLN A 104 13.37 -6.84 -7.63
CA GLN A 104 14.37 -6.37 -6.67
C GLN A 104 13.76 -6.41 -5.27
N VAL A 105 14.44 -7.09 -4.35
CA VAL A 105 14.12 -7.07 -2.92
C VAL A 105 15.27 -6.41 -2.19
N GLU A 106 15.02 -5.22 -1.65
CA GLU A 106 15.97 -4.48 -0.83
C GLU A 106 15.56 -4.58 0.64
N MET A 107 16.51 -4.99 1.50
CA MET A 107 16.31 -5.04 2.94
C MET A 107 17.25 -4.04 3.60
N THR A 108 16.68 -3.08 4.32
CA THR A 108 17.40 -1.96 4.93
C THR A 108 16.77 -1.58 6.26
N ASP A 109 17.55 -0.95 7.13
CA ASP A 109 17.04 -0.45 8.39
C ASP A 109 16.59 1.01 8.22
N ALA A 110 15.47 1.38 8.86
CA ALA A 110 14.97 2.75 8.97
C ALA A 110 15.05 3.18 10.43
N VAL A 111 15.57 4.38 10.67
CA VAL A 111 15.78 4.92 12.03
C VAL A 111 14.90 6.14 12.23
N PHE A 112 14.14 6.16 13.33
CA PHE A 112 13.27 7.28 13.71
C PHE A 112 13.71 7.83 15.05
N LYS A 113 13.97 9.14 15.11
CA LYS A 113 14.33 9.80 16.37
C LYS A 113 13.06 10.15 17.15
N LEU A 114 12.71 9.35 18.15
CA LEU A 114 11.52 9.57 18.98
C LEU A 114 11.73 10.70 20.00
N THR A 115 12.93 10.77 20.58
CA THR A 115 13.34 11.81 21.53
C THR A 115 14.86 12.01 21.41
N GLU A 116 15.46 13.01 22.06
CA GLU A 116 16.90 13.25 22.01
C GLU A 116 17.78 12.03 22.35
N LYS A 117 17.27 11.09 23.15
CA LYS A 117 17.99 9.91 23.63
C LYS A 117 17.39 8.57 23.21
N ASP A 118 16.22 8.58 22.57
CA ASP A 118 15.53 7.34 22.14
C ASP A 118 15.35 7.36 20.62
N ALA A 119 15.81 6.29 19.99
CA ALA A 119 15.67 6.06 18.56
C ALA A 119 15.00 4.70 18.35
N LEU A 120 14.12 4.66 17.36
CA LEU A 120 13.44 3.46 16.94
C LEU A 120 14.03 2.98 15.63
N GLU A 121 14.67 1.82 15.67
CA GLU A 121 15.14 1.11 14.48
C GLU A 121 14.06 0.13 14.02
N CYS A 122 13.75 0.16 12.72
CA CYS A 122 12.78 -0.71 12.07
C CYS A 122 13.44 -1.38 10.89
N LYS A 123 13.10 -2.65 10.63
CA LYS A 123 13.51 -3.33 9.41
C LYS A 123 12.53 -3.01 8.30
N VAL A 124 13.03 -2.69 7.12
CA VAL A 124 12.24 -2.34 5.94
C VAL A 124 12.60 -3.27 4.80
N TRP A 125 11.59 -3.82 4.14
CA TRP A 125 11.72 -4.57 2.90
C TRP A 125 10.99 -3.83 1.81
N VAL A 126 11.66 -3.64 0.69
CA VAL A 126 11.09 -3.04 -0.51
C VAL A 126 11.18 -4.08 -1.61
N GLU A 127 10.04 -4.48 -2.13
CA GLU A 127 9.92 -5.39 -3.26
C GLU A 127 9.33 -4.63 -4.44
N THR A 128 9.98 -4.69 -5.59
CA THR A 128 9.49 -4.07 -6.82
C THR A 128 9.42 -5.05 -7.97
N GLU A 129 8.32 -5.02 -8.72
CA GLU A 129 8.10 -5.88 -9.88
C GLU A 129 7.53 -5.08 -11.05
N MET A 130 8.11 -5.25 -12.24
CA MET A 130 7.58 -4.62 -13.46
C MET A 130 6.38 -5.42 -13.96
N LEU A 131 5.23 -4.78 -14.06
CA LEU A 131 3.99 -5.42 -14.50
C LEU A 131 3.76 -5.21 -16.00
N SER A 132 3.47 -6.29 -16.71
CA SER A 132 2.90 -6.21 -18.05
C SER A 132 1.48 -5.67 -17.98
N PRO A 133 1.02 -4.86 -18.96
CA PRO A 133 -0.38 -4.49 -19.09
C PRO A 133 -1.33 -5.71 -19.09
N PHE A 134 -0.87 -6.86 -19.61
CA PHE A 134 -1.64 -8.10 -19.60
C PHE A 134 -1.78 -8.71 -18.21
N ASP A 135 -0.71 -8.65 -17.39
CA ASP A 135 -0.72 -9.19 -16.03
C ASP A 135 -1.65 -8.35 -15.13
N LEU A 136 -1.60 -7.03 -15.29
CA LEU A 136 -2.51 -6.12 -14.59
C LEU A 136 -3.97 -6.34 -14.98
N ALA A 137 -4.25 -6.56 -16.27
CA ALA A 137 -5.60 -6.88 -16.74
C ALA A 137 -6.09 -8.24 -16.23
N ALA A 138 -5.19 -9.22 -16.08
CA ALA A 138 -5.52 -10.54 -15.54
C ALA A 138 -5.87 -10.47 -14.05
N SER A 139 -5.08 -9.75 -13.24
CA SER A 139 -5.35 -9.58 -11.81
C SER A 139 -6.67 -8.87 -11.54
N TRP A 140 -6.99 -7.83 -12.32
CA TRP A 140 -8.27 -7.14 -12.23
C TRP A 140 -9.46 -8.05 -12.55
N LYS A 141 -9.38 -8.85 -13.62
CA LYS A 141 -10.44 -9.81 -13.98
C LYS A 141 -10.67 -10.83 -12.86
N ALA A 142 -9.61 -11.40 -12.31
CA ALA A 142 -9.70 -12.34 -11.20
C ALA A 142 -10.34 -11.70 -9.95
N HIS A 143 -10.00 -10.45 -9.64
CA HIS A 143 -10.62 -9.70 -8.54
C HIS A 143 -12.12 -9.48 -8.79
N GLN A 144 -12.52 -9.11 -10.01
CA GLN A 144 -13.93 -8.95 -10.36
C GLN A 144 -14.73 -10.25 -10.25
N GLU A 145 -14.14 -11.38 -10.64
CA GLU A 145 -14.77 -12.70 -10.51
C GLU A 145 -14.93 -13.13 -9.04
N ASN A 146 -13.98 -12.78 -8.16
CA ASN A 146 -14.12 -13.01 -6.71
C ASN A 146 -15.18 -12.12 -6.04
N LEU A 147 -15.41 -10.92 -6.58
CA LEU A 147 -16.47 -10.03 -6.11
C LEU A 147 -17.87 -10.47 -6.58
N GLN A 148 -17.96 -11.33 -7.60
CA GLN A 148 -19.23 -11.98 -7.91
C GLN A 148 -19.47 -13.02 -6.82
N PRO A 149 -20.53 -12.88 -5.98
CA PRO A 149 -20.86 -13.92 -5.03
C PRO A 149 -21.02 -15.22 -5.81
N THR A 150 -20.31 -16.27 -5.38
CA THR A 150 -20.36 -17.58 -6.01
C THR A 150 -21.82 -17.94 -6.19
N ARG A 151 -22.26 -17.99 -7.46
CA ARG A 151 -23.64 -18.32 -7.80
C ARG A 151 -23.81 -19.82 -7.59
N VAL A 152 -23.77 -20.25 -6.33
CA VAL A 152 -24.10 -21.60 -5.90
C VAL A 152 -25.59 -21.75 -6.17
N ARG A 153 -25.88 -22.47 -7.26
CA ARG A 153 -27.23 -22.78 -7.70
C ARG A 153 -27.84 -23.77 -6.71
N GLY A 154 -28.42 -23.31 -5.60
CA GLY A 154 -29.11 -24.24 -4.70
C GLY A 154 -29.56 -23.80 -3.31
N THR A 155 -29.34 -22.58 -2.83
CA THR A 155 -29.86 -22.16 -1.52
C THR A 155 -30.68 -20.89 -1.66
N TYR A 156 -31.93 -20.95 -1.20
CA TYR A 156 -32.86 -19.83 -1.18
C TYR A 156 -32.37 -18.78 -0.18
N ASP A 157 -32.14 -17.56 -0.64
CA ASP A 157 -31.91 -16.41 0.22
C ASP A 157 -33.20 -16.07 0.95
N VAL A 158 -33.21 -16.25 2.28
CA VAL A 158 -34.29 -15.75 3.14
C VAL A 158 -34.00 -14.29 3.44
N VAL A 159 -34.76 -13.38 2.83
CA VAL A 159 -34.75 -11.96 3.17
C VAL A 159 -35.67 -11.77 4.38
N MET A 160 -35.09 -11.56 5.57
CA MET A 160 -35.86 -11.18 6.76
C MET A 160 -36.09 -9.66 6.72
N ASN A 161 -37.19 -9.21 6.11
CA ASN A 161 -37.65 -7.84 6.32
C ASN A 161 -38.27 -7.75 7.71
N THR A 162 -37.53 -7.18 8.68
CA THR A 162 -38.09 -6.76 9.97
C THR A 162 -38.77 -5.41 9.78
N GLU A 163 -39.94 -5.38 9.15
CA GLU A 163 -40.82 -4.23 9.21
C GLU A 163 -41.51 -4.25 10.58
N THR A 164 -41.01 -3.40 11.47
CA THR A 164 -41.59 -3.13 12.78
C THR A 164 -42.87 -2.33 12.59
N GLU A 165 -43.96 -2.81 13.20
CA GLU A 165 -45.27 -2.17 13.28
C GLU A 165 -45.18 -0.69 13.68
N ALA A 166 -45.79 0.19 12.89
CA ALA A 166 -46.27 1.48 13.36
C ALA A 166 -47.73 1.65 12.91
N ARG A 167 -48.59 1.47 13.92
CA ARG A 167 -50.02 1.72 13.99
C ARG A 167 -50.31 3.20 13.70
N ASP A 168 -51.23 3.50 12.80
CA ASP A 168 -51.99 4.75 12.86
C ASP A 168 -53.44 4.54 12.43
N GLU A 169 -54.33 5.00 13.30
CA GLU A 169 -55.79 4.90 13.31
C GLU A 169 -56.32 6.31 13.03
N VAL A 170 -57.08 6.49 11.94
CA VAL A 170 -58.23 7.44 11.84
C VAL A 170 -59.21 6.93 10.79
#